data_AF-A0A0K1EQG7-F1
#
_entry.id   AF-A0A0K1EQG7-F1
#
_cell.length_a   1.000
_cell.length_b   1.000
_cell.length_c   1.000
_cell.angle_alpha   90.00
_cell.angle_beta   90.00
_cell.angle_gamma   90.00
#
_symmetry.space_group_name_H-M   'P 1'
#
loop_
_entity.id
_entity.type
_entity.pdbx_description
1 polymer ?
#
loop_
_entity_poly.entity_id
_entity_poly.type
_entity_poly.pdbx_seq_one_letter_code
_entity_poly.pdbx_strand_id
1 'polypeptide(L)'
;MRQRVMTLLVVFTAGCVSKQALTDRLVSAAQPAHLPLVVACWEKQIETDGFQSDYTASLDFTVEKKTSRILRARTRSVEPDDAQGRALAACVEEALARTTLPREADAEGPGFVMASDVEVRGYRIAFVGPKAETRERAAERQAHVLLGPRADRCQGLYQYAPPRDAATLSAELSERERKVDATASGDRDQHARELQKTYDTQLELRERLRLDAAHPDVPLPSQKRLLEAMQQVEQDARRTGALIRCEPPLSRR
;
A
#
# COMPACT_ATOMS: atom_id res chain seq x y z
N MET A 1 35.67 59.24 -10.23
CA MET A 1 34.98 58.05 -10.79
C MET A 1 34.34 57.29 -9.63
N ARG A 2 33.01 57.07 -9.67
CA ARG A 2 32.20 56.55 -8.55
C ARG A 2 32.21 55.02 -8.54
N GLN A 3 32.64 54.41 -7.43
CA GLN A 3 32.48 52.97 -7.16
C GLN A 3 31.01 52.67 -6.87
N ARG A 4 30.41 51.76 -7.65
CA ARG A 4 29.09 51.18 -7.39
C ARG A 4 29.29 49.91 -6.56
N VAL A 5 28.86 49.95 -5.30
CA VAL A 5 28.71 48.76 -4.46
C VAL A 5 27.45 48.04 -4.92
N MET A 6 27.60 46.83 -5.44
CA MET A 6 26.51 45.96 -5.88
C MET A 6 26.16 45.01 -4.74
N THR A 7 25.18 45.40 -3.93
CA THR A 7 24.63 44.57 -2.85
C THR A 7 23.86 43.41 -3.46
N LEU A 8 24.41 42.20 -3.36
CA LEU A 8 23.75 40.97 -3.78
C LEU A 8 22.70 40.60 -2.72
N LEU A 9 21.43 40.88 -3.02
CA LEU A 9 20.30 40.40 -2.21
C LEU A 9 20.10 38.90 -2.50
N VAL A 10 20.55 38.03 -1.59
CA VAL A 10 20.23 36.61 -1.61
C VAL A 10 18.78 36.45 -1.14
N VAL A 11 17.86 36.29 -2.08
CA VAL A 11 16.47 35.95 -1.81
C VAL A 11 16.41 34.47 -1.44
N PHE A 12 16.38 34.16 -0.15
CA PHE A 12 16.01 32.84 0.34
C PHE A 12 14.52 32.61 0.07
N THR A 13 14.19 31.89 -1.00
CA THR A 13 12.84 31.36 -1.21
C THR A 13 12.59 30.25 -0.20
N ALA A 14 12.11 30.61 0.99
CA ALA A 14 11.48 29.67 1.90
C ALA A 14 10.18 29.19 1.24
N GLY A 15 10.25 28.07 0.51
CA GLY A 15 9.10 27.49 -0.16
C GLY A 15 8.06 27.04 0.86
N CYS A 16 6.89 27.69 0.87
CA CYS A 16 5.71 27.19 1.55
C CYS A 16 5.30 25.87 0.91
N VAL A 17 5.66 24.74 1.52
CA VAL A 17 5.07 23.44 1.15
C VAL A 17 3.57 23.53 1.44
N SER A 18 2.74 23.37 0.41
CA SER A 18 1.29 23.40 0.60
C SER A 18 0.87 22.22 1.47
N LYS A 19 -0.19 22.40 2.27
CA LYS A 19 -0.75 21.33 3.11
C LYS A 19 -1.09 20.08 2.27
N GLN A 20 -1.55 20.28 1.03
CA GLN A 20 -1.85 19.20 0.11
C GLN A 20 -0.60 18.38 -0.25
N ALA A 21 0.50 19.03 -0.64
CA ALA A 21 1.74 18.33 -0.99
C ALA A 21 2.34 17.55 0.19
N LEU A 22 2.12 18.02 1.42
CA LEU A 22 2.51 17.31 2.63
C LEU A 22 1.64 16.07 2.87
N THR A 23 0.33 16.20 2.69
CA THR A 23 -0.60 15.07 2.76
C THR A 23 -0.24 14.01 1.73
N ASP A 24 -0.06 14.39 0.46
CA ASP A 24 0.26 13.45 -0.63
C ASP A 24 1.59 12.71 -0.35
N ARG A 25 2.59 13.40 0.20
CA ARG A 25 3.86 12.78 0.64
C ARG A 25 3.65 11.80 1.78
N LEU A 26 2.84 12.15 2.77
CA LEU A 26 2.55 11.26 3.89
C LEU A 26 1.82 10.02 3.42
N VAL A 27 0.77 10.18 2.59
CA VAL A 27 0.03 9.06 1.99
C VAL A 27 0.98 8.14 1.23
N SER A 28 1.84 8.71 0.39
CA SER A 28 2.78 7.94 -0.43
C SER A 28 3.83 7.22 0.40
N ALA A 29 4.18 7.73 1.59
CA ALA A 29 5.14 7.13 2.49
C ALA A 29 4.52 6.18 3.53
N ALA A 30 3.22 6.29 3.78
CA ALA A 30 2.46 5.43 4.69
C ALA A 30 1.77 4.29 3.91
N GLN A 31 2.46 3.77 2.89
CA GLN A 31 2.00 2.60 2.16
C GLN A 31 1.90 1.38 3.07
N PRO A 32 1.04 0.41 2.75
CA PRO A 32 0.87 -0.79 3.57
C PRO A 32 2.20 -1.51 3.89
N ALA A 33 3.13 -1.54 2.93
CA ALA A 33 4.46 -2.13 3.11
C ALA A 33 5.32 -1.38 4.17
N HIS A 34 5.11 -0.08 4.35
CA HIS A 34 5.74 0.74 5.40
C HIS A 34 4.95 0.74 6.72
N LEU A 35 3.76 0.12 6.74
CA LEU A 35 2.90 -0.02 7.91
C LEU A 35 2.67 -1.49 8.31
N PRO A 36 3.71 -2.33 8.42
CA PRO A 36 3.54 -3.78 8.60
C PRO A 36 2.78 -4.15 9.89
N LEU A 37 2.90 -3.36 10.95
CA LEU A 37 2.18 -3.58 12.20
C LEU A 37 0.68 -3.31 12.05
N VAL A 38 0.30 -2.31 11.23
CA VAL A 38 -1.11 -1.99 10.95
C VAL A 38 -1.72 -3.09 10.08
N VAL A 39 -0.96 -3.58 9.10
CA VAL A 39 -1.36 -4.74 8.29
C VAL A 39 -1.56 -5.98 9.17
N ALA A 40 -0.66 -6.25 10.11
CA ALA A 40 -0.78 -7.39 11.04
C ALA A 40 -2.02 -7.29 11.95
N CYS A 41 -2.36 -6.08 12.42
CA CYS A 41 -3.59 -5.84 13.17
C CYS A 41 -4.82 -6.24 12.36
N TRP A 42 -4.85 -5.83 11.10
CA TRP A 42 -5.92 -6.13 10.18
C TRP A 42 -6.03 -7.64 9.88
N GLU A 43 -4.91 -8.29 9.53
CA GLU A 43 -4.83 -9.73 9.27
C GLU A 43 -5.38 -10.54 10.45
N LYS A 44 -4.95 -10.21 11.67
CA LYS A 44 -5.41 -10.88 12.89
C LYS A 44 -6.92 -10.77 13.09
N GLN A 45 -7.50 -9.59 12.82
CA GLN A 45 -8.95 -9.38 12.95
C GLN A 45 -9.73 -10.23 11.94
N ILE A 46 -9.21 -10.36 10.71
CA ILE A 46 -9.84 -11.23 9.72
C ILE A 46 -9.79 -12.70 10.13
N GLU A 47 -8.62 -13.18 10.58
CA GLU A 47 -8.43 -14.58 10.99
C GLU A 47 -9.30 -14.95 12.20
N THR A 48 -9.47 -14.02 13.15
CA THR A 48 -10.19 -14.29 14.40
C THR A 48 -11.71 -14.30 14.19
N ASP A 49 -12.23 -13.33 13.43
CA ASP A 49 -13.67 -13.04 13.44
C ASP A 49 -14.38 -13.30 12.10
N GLY A 50 -13.66 -13.78 11.08
CA GLY A 50 -14.26 -14.09 9.78
C GLY A 50 -14.90 -12.85 9.16
N PHE A 51 -14.04 -11.89 8.83
CA PHE A 51 -14.37 -10.52 8.45
C PHE A 51 -15.65 -10.34 7.61
N GLN A 52 -16.62 -9.57 8.11
CA GLN A 52 -17.96 -9.47 7.50
C GLN A 52 -18.25 -8.14 6.77
N SER A 53 -17.52 -7.05 7.05
CA SER A 53 -17.85 -5.70 6.56
C SER A 53 -16.67 -4.74 6.55
N ASP A 54 -16.53 -3.88 5.54
CA ASP A 54 -15.43 -2.90 5.48
C ASP A 54 -15.38 -1.96 6.69
N TYR A 55 -14.19 -1.74 7.23
CA TYR A 55 -13.96 -0.73 8.26
C TYR A 55 -13.24 0.50 7.70
N THR A 56 -13.46 1.66 8.30
CA THR A 56 -12.63 2.84 8.07
C THR A 56 -12.29 3.46 9.41
N ALA A 57 -11.00 3.53 9.74
CA ALA A 57 -10.52 4.23 10.93
C ALA A 57 -10.02 5.62 10.52
N SER A 58 -10.48 6.66 11.24
CA SER A 58 -9.97 8.02 11.16
C SER A 58 -9.08 8.27 12.37
N LEU A 59 -7.85 8.70 12.15
CA LEU A 59 -6.83 8.82 13.19
C LEU A 59 -6.17 10.20 13.19
N ASP A 60 -5.78 10.64 14.38
CA ASP A 60 -4.93 11.81 14.58
C ASP A 60 -3.58 11.33 15.12
N PHE A 61 -2.47 11.88 14.64
CA PHE A 61 -1.12 11.54 15.14
C PHE A 61 -0.12 12.66 14.86
N THR A 62 1.07 12.55 15.46
CA THR A 62 2.21 13.43 15.17
C THR A 62 3.33 12.63 14.53
N VAL A 63 3.86 13.09 13.39
CA VAL A 63 5.12 12.56 12.87
C VAL A 63 6.26 13.40 13.41
N GLU A 64 7.15 12.77 14.17
CA GLU A 64 8.31 13.43 14.79
C GLU A 64 9.34 13.85 13.74
N LYS A 65 9.86 15.08 13.86
CA LYS A 65 10.91 15.61 13.00
C LYS A 65 12.13 14.71 12.97
N LYS A 66 12.79 14.64 11.82
CA LYS A 66 14.05 13.89 11.56
C LYS A 66 14.00 12.37 11.76
N THR A 67 13.22 11.85 12.69
CA THR A 67 13.10 10.41 12.97
C THR A 67 11.98 9.78 12.16
N SER A 68 10.95 10.55 11.82
CA SER A 68 9.74 10.08 11.13
C SER A 68 8.97 9.03 11.93
N ARG A 69 9.18 9.02 13.25
CA ARG A 69 8.43 8.19 14.18
C ARG A 69 7.02 8.75 14.34
N ILE A 70 6.03 7.86 14.33
CA ILE A 70 4.65 8.23 14.62
C ILE A 70 4.46 8.23 16.13
N LEU A 71 3.95 9.36 16.65
CA LEU A 71 3.70 9.62 18.06
C LEU A 71 2.24 10.00 18.28
N ARG A 72 1.74 9.76 19.49
CA ARG A 72 0.41 10.18 19.94
C ARG A 72 -0.72 9.78 18.97
N ALA A 73 -0.58 8.63 18.32
CA ALA A 73 -1.66 8.10 17.49
C ALA A 73 -2.91 7.92 18.34
N ARG A 74 -4.04 8.41 17.85
CA ARG A 74 -5.36 8.25 18.48
C ARG A 74 -6.42 8.05 17.43
N THR A 75 -7.30 7.08 17.66
CA THR A 75 -8.49 6.92 16.82
C THR A 75 -9.51 8.01 17.14
N ARG A 76 -9.93 8.74 16.11
CA ARG A 76 -11.01 9.73 16.17
C ARG A 76 -12.38 9.12 15.93
N SER A 77 -12.48 8.20 14.98
CA SER A 77 -13.69 7.45 14.70
C SER A 77 -13.37 6.15 13.97
N VAL A 78 -14.27 5.18 14.05
CA VAL A 78 -14.25 3.96 13.23
C VAL A 78 -15.66 3.71 12.67
N GLU A 79 -15.72 3.26 11.43
CA GLU A 79 -16.98 2.98 10.74
C GLU A 79 -16.92 1.58 10.11
N PRO A 80 -17.84 0.64 10.41
CA PRO A 80 -18.88 0.76 11.44
C PRO A 80 -18.29 0.80 12.86
N ASP A 81 -18.98 1.51 13.77
CA ASP A 81 -18.64 1.58 15.19
C ASP A 81 -19.25 0.40 15.97
N ASP A 82 -18.82 -0.80 15.62
CA ASP A 82 -19.16 -2.04 16.32
C ASP A 82 -17.99 -2.54 17.19
N ALA A 83 -18.14 -3.71 17.82
CA ALA A 83 -17.12 -4.26 18.70
C ALA A 83 -15.81 -4.58 17.95
N GLN A 84 -15.92 -5.12 16.73
CA GLN A 84 -14.81 -5.48 15.88
C GLN A 84 -14.08 -4.23 15.36
N GLY A 85 -14.82 -3.22 14.91
CA GLY A 85 -14.28 -1.93 14.49
C GLY A 85 -13.49 -1.25 15.60
N ARG A 86 -14.02 -1.24 16.83
CA ARG A 86 -13.29 -0.70 17.99
C ARG A 86 -12.05 -1.52 18.36
N ALA A 87 -12.11 -2.85 18.24
CA ALA A 87 -10.94 -3.71 18.47
C ALA A 87 -9.84 -3.48 17.42
N LEU A 88 -10.22 -3.36 16.15
CA LEU A 88 -9.31 -3.01 15.06
C LEU A 88 -8.69 -1.64 15.28
N ALA A 89 -9.49 -0.61 15.57
CA ALA A 89 -9.03 0.74 15.86
C ALA A 89 -8.01 0.79 17.01
N ALA A 90 -8.27 0.09 18.11
CA ALA A 90 -7.34 0.00 19.24
C ALA A 90 -6.00 -0.65 18.84
N CYS A 91 -6.03 -1.72 18.04
CA CYS A 91 -4.82 -2.35 17.53
C CYS A 91 -4.04 -1.41 16.60
N VAL A 92 -4.73 -0.71 15.70
CA VAL A 92 -4.13 0.24 14.75
C VAL A 92 -3.46 1.41 15.49
N GLU A 93 -4.08 1.92 16.55
CA GLU A 93 -3.52 2.96 17.40
C GLU A 93 -2.17 2.52 18.02
N GLU A 94 -2.12 1.31 18.59
CA GLU A 94 -0.89 0.74 19.15
C GLU A 94 0.17 0.50 18.08
N ALA A 95 -0.24 -0.05 16.93
CA ALA A 95 0.64 -0.32 15.80
C ALA A 95 1.30 0.96 15.27
N LEU A 96 0.52 2.03 15.10
CA LEU A 96 1.04 3.33 14.67
C LEU A 96 2.00 3.93 15.70
N ALA A 97 1.71 3.85 17.00
CA ALA A 97 2.61 4.35 18.04
C ALA A 97 3.99 3.66 18.07
N ARG A 98 4.09 2.48 17.44
CA ARG A 98 5.32 1.68 17.29
C ARG A 98 5.94 1.79 15.89
N THR A 99 5.32 2.54 14.99
CA THR A 99 5.74 2.65 13.59
C THR A 99 6.70 3.82 13.40
N THR A 100 7.73 3.59 12.59
CA THR A 100 8.62 4.63 12.06
C THR A 100 8.56 4.56 10.56
N LEU A 101 8.15 5.66 9.92
CA LEU A 101 8.10 5.72 8.46
C LEU A 101 9.53 5.74 7.90
N PRO A 102 9.78 5.12 6.74
CA PRO A 102 11.07 5.21 6.06
C PRO A 102 11.43 6.68 5.84
N ARG A 103 12.68 7.04 6.13
CA ARG A 103 13.16 8.42 5.97
C ARG A 103 13.65 8.73 4.57
N GLU A 104 14.05 7.69 3.87
CA GLU A 104 14.57 7.73 2.50
C GLU A 104 13.64 6.89 1.63
N ALA A 105 13.66 7.16 0.33
CA ALA A 105 12.93 6.32 -0.62
C ALA A 105 13.59 4.93 -0.65
N ASP A 106 12.75 3.92 -0.68
CA ASP A 106 13.16 2.54 -0.90
C ASP A 106 12.28 1.91 -2.00
N ALA A 107 12.36 0.59 -2.15
CA ALA A 107 11.61 -0.11 -3.17
C ALA A 107 10.10 -0.19 -2.90
N GLU A 108 9.65 0.16 -1.71
CA GLU A 108 8.25 0.09 -1.28
C GLU A 108 7.59 1.48 -1.26
N GLY A 109 8.36 2.56 -1.48
CA GLY A 109 7.82 3.90 -1.72
C GLY A 109 8.76 5.03 -1.35
N PRO A 110 8.31 6.29 -1.51
CA PRO A 110 9.06 7.43 -1.03
C PRO A 110 9.18 7.43 0.50
N GLY A 111 10.31 7.91 0.99
CA GLY A 111 10.46 8.22 2.40
C GLY A 111 9.69 9.47 2.82
N PHE A 112 9.44 9.58 4.12
CA PHE A 112 8.91 10.76 4.76
C PHE A 112 9.95 11.29 5.74
N VAL A 113 10.35 12.55 5.61
CA VAL A 113 11.15 13.25 6.63
C VAL A 113 10.84 14.73 6.60
N MET A 114 10.71 15.33 7.79
CA MET A 114 10.35 16.73 7.96
C MET A 114 11.32 17.44 8.89
N ALA A 115 11.53 18.73 8.65
CA ALA A 115 12.40 19.57 9.48
C ALA A 115 11.77 19.93 10.85
N SER A 116 10.43 19.87 10.91
CA SER A 116 9.61 20.11 12.10
C SER A 116 8.62 18.97 12.30
N ASP A 117 8.09 18.86 13.52
CA ASP A 117 7.04 17.90 13.82
C ASP A 117 5.80 18.25 12.97
N VAL A 118 5.10 17.22 12.50
CA VAL A 118 3.89 17.39 11.69
C VAL A 118 2.72 16.76 12.44
N GLU A 119 1.74 17.59 12.80
CA GLU A 119 0.46 17.10 13.30
C GLU A 119 -0.43 16.73 12.12
N VAL A 120 -0.88 15.48 12.11
CA VAL A 120 -1.77 14.90 11.11
C VAL A 120 -3.12 14.67 11.78
N ARG A 121 -4.19 15.18 11.16
CA ARG A 121 -5.55 15.03 11.67
C ARG A 121 -6.47 14.43 10.63
N GLY A 122 -7.37 13.56 11.07
CA GLY A 122 -8.38 12.92 10.23
C GLY A 122 -7.78 11.96 9.20
N TYR A 123 -6.63 11.35 9.48
CA TYR A 123 -6.00 10.42 8.58
C TYR A 123 -6.84 9.15 8.45
N ARG A 124 -7.34 8.85 7.25
CA ARG A 124 -8.24 7.71 7.02
C ARG A 124 -7.50 6.50 6.49
N ILE A 125 -7.64 5.37 7.19
CA ILE A 125 -7.25 4.05 6.73
C ILE A 125 -8.53 3.24 6.52
N ALA A 126 -8.82 2.82 5.30
CA ALA A 126 -9.95 1.94 5.02
C ALA A 126 -9.46 0.50 4.90
N PHE A 127 -10.12 -0.37 5.64
CA PHE A 127 -9.90 -1.80 5.66
C PHE A 127 -11.03 -2.48 4.91
N VAL A 128 -10.76 -2.93 3.70
CA VAL A 128 -11.78 -3.30 2.71
C VAL A 128 -11.75 -4.78 2.48
N GLY A 129 -12.87 -5.44 2.18
CA GLY A 129 -12.89 -6.85 1.78
C GLY A 129 -12.27 -7.13 0.40
N PRO A 130 -12.22 -8.42 -0.05
CA PRO A 130 -11.51 -8.81 -1.26
C PRO A 130 -12.23 -8.48 -2.57
N LYS A 131 -13.51 -8.08 -2.52
CA LYS A 131 -14.34 -7.87 -3.70
C LYS A 131 -14.00 -6.56 -4.41
N ALA A 132 -13.90 -6.57 -5.74
CA ALA A 132 -13.56 -5.39 -6.54
C ALA A 132 -14.50 -4.20 -6.31
N GLU A 133 -15.82 -4.44 -6.33
CA GLU A 133 -16.87 -3.42 -6.09
C GLU A 133 -16.77 -2.78 -4.70
N THR A 134 -16.33 -3.54 -3.72
CA THR A 134 -16.11 -3.06 -2.35
C THR A 134 -14.91 -2.12 -2.30
N ARG A 135 -13.82 -2.46 -3.02
CA ARG A 135 -12.62 -1.62 -3.13
C ARG A 135 -12.89 -0.32 -3.86
N GLU A 136 -13.61 -0.37 -4.98
CA GLU A 136 -13.97 0.83 -5.76
C GLU A 136 -14.78 1.82 -4.89
N ARG A 137 -15.83 1.32 -4.24
CA ARG A 137 -16.63 2.13 -3.29
C ARG A 137 -15.79 2.71 -2.14
N ALA A 138 -14.77 2.00 -1.67
CA ALA A 138 -13.89 2.49 -0.62
C ALA A 138 -12.89 3.54 -1.11
N ALA A 139 -12.36 3.38 -2.32
CA ALA A 139 -11.51 4.38 -2.96
C ALA A 139 -12.28 5.70 -3.19
N GLU A 140 -13.55 5.61 -3.60
CA GLU A 140 -14.44 6.78 -3.76
C GLU A 140 -14.70 7.55 -2.45
N ARG A 141 -14.65 6.86 -1.29
CA ARG A 141 -14.88 7.47 0.05
C ARG A 141 -13.69 8.30 0.57
N GLN A 142 -12.67 8.52 -0.24
CA GLN A 142 -11.48 9.32 0.08
C GLN A 142 -10.70 8.76 1.29
N ALA A 143 -10.35 7.48 1.25
CA ALA A 143 -9.35 6.94 2.17
C ALA A 143 -7.94 7.38 1.74
N HIS A 144 -7.05 7.60 2.70
CA HIS A 144 -5.64 7.87 2.40
C HIS A 144 -4.86 6.57 2.19
N VAL A 145 -5.20 5.53 2.94
CA VAL A 145 -4.61 4.19 2.78
C VAL A 145 -5.73 3.18 2.69
N LEU A 146 -5.63 2.31 1.69
CA LEU A 146 -6.50 1.14 1.54
C LEU A 146 -5.74 -0.11 1.99
N LEU A 147 -6.32 -0.85 2.93
CA LEU A 147 -5.86 -2.13 3.43
C LEU A 147 -6.90 -3.19 3.07
N GLY A 148 -6.70 -3.84 1.93
CA GLY A 148 -7.48 -5.02 1.58
C GLY A 148 -7.09 -6.24 2.42
N PRO A 149 -7.90 -7.30 2.47
CA PRO A 149 -7.49 -8.56 3.06
C PRO A 149 -6.17 -9.04 2.50
N ARG A 150 -5.34 -9.54 3.40
CA ARG A 150 -4.70 -10.86 3.28
C ARG A 150 -5.47 -11.88 4.14
N ALA A 151 -6.80 -11.88 4.01
CA ALA A 151 -7.74 -12.78 4.70
C ALA A 151 -7.35 -14.26 4.54
N ASP A 152 -6.69 -14.51 3.42
CA ASP A 152 -5.83 -15.62 3.15
C ASP A 152 -4.58 -14.98 2.51
N ARG A 153 -3.37 -15.41 2.89
CA ARG A 153 -2.08 -15.07 2.22
C ARG A 153 -2.17 -15.19 0.68
N CYS A 154 -3.20 -15.86 0.20
CA CYS A 154 -3.45 -16.25 -1.18
C CYS A 154 -4.35 -15.29 -1.95
N GLN A 155 -4.96 -14.31 -1.29
CA GLN A 155 -5.81 -13.34 -1.96
C GLN A 155 -5.07 -12.08 -2.41
N GLY A 156 -3.86 -11.86 -1.90
CA GLY A 156 -3.00 -10.75 -2.30
C GLY A 156 -3.34 -9.43 -1.60
N LEU A 157 -2.32 -8.63 -1.29
CA LEU A 157 -2.52 -7.27 -0.81
C LEU A 157 -2.76 -6.32 -1.99
N TYR A 158 -3.99 -5.84 -2.16
CA TYR A 158 -4.27 -4.83 -3.19
C TYR A 158 -4.17 -3.42 -2.61
N GLN A 159 -3.06 -2.75 -2.94
CA GLN A 159 -2.77 -1.39 -2.48
C GLN A 159 -3.48 -0.30 -3.34
N TYR A 160 -3.84 -0.61 -4.59
CA TYR A 160 -4.37 0.35 -5.56
C TYR A 160 -5.70 -0.10 -6.17
N ALA A 161 -6.64 0.84 -6.32
CA ALA A 161 -7.88 0.69 -7.07
C ALA A 161 -8.14 1.99 -7.88
N PRO A 162 -8.07 1.97 -9.22
CA PRO A 162 -7.76 0.82 -10.07
C PRO A 162 -6.32 0.31 -9.89
N PRO A 163 -6.00 -0.93 -10.32
CA PRO A 163 -4.63 -1.44 -10.35
C PRO A 163 -3.67 -0.51 -11.14
N ARG A 164 -2.40 -0.50 -10.72
CA ARG A 164 -1.34 0.24 -11.42
C ARG A 164 -1.18 -0.22 -12.86
N ASP A 165 -0.52 0.59 -13.69
CA ASP A 165 -0.32 0.25 -15.10
C ASP A 165 0.55 -1.02 -15.26
N ALA A 166 0.28 -1.77 -16.33
CA ALA A 166 0.92 -3.07 -16.54
C ALA A 166 2.46 -2.96 -16.72
N ALA A 167 2.97 -1.85 -17.24
CA ALA A 167 4.40 -1.66 -17.46
C ALA A 167 5.13 -1.48 -16.13
N THR A 168 4.59 -0.63 -15.23
CA THR A 168 5.09 -0.46 -13.86
C THR A 168 5.08 -1.79 -13.11
N LEU A 169 3.97 -2.52 -13.14
CA LEU A 169 3.83 -3.80 -12.45
C LEU A 169 4.79 -4.87 -12.99
N SER A 170 5.00 -4.93 -14.30
CA SER A 170 5.95 -5.87 -14.91
C SER A 170 7.39 -5.57 -14.51
N ALA A 171 7.78 -4.28 -14.50
CA ALA A 171 9.11 -3.86 -14.08
C ALA A 171 9.37 -4.17 -12.59
N GLU A 172 8.38 -3.88 -11.73
CA GLU A 172 8.44 -4.21 -10.30
C GLU A 172 8.54 -5.72 -10.08
N LEU A 173 7.77 -6.53 -10.83
CA LEU A 173 7.80 -7.98 -10.71
C LEU A 173 9.20 -8.54 -10.99
N SER A 174 9.86 -8.08 -12.05
CA SER A 174 11.25 -8.48 -12.35
C SER A 174 12.26 -8.05 -11.28
N GLU A 175 12.03 -6.95 -10.57
CA GLU A 175 12.85 -6.57 -9.43
C GLU A 175 12.60 -7.47 -8.21
N ARG A 176 11.33 -7.77 -7.93
CA ARG A 176 10.94 -8.63 -6.80
C ARG A 176 11.42 -10.07 -6.97
N GLU A 177 11.35 -10.63 -8.17
CA GLU A 177 11.90 -11.96 -8.47
C GLU A 177 13.40 -12.03 -8.16
N ARG A 178 14.17 -10.99 -8.54
CA ARG A 178 15.59 -10.90 -8.17
C ARG A 178 15.82 -10.82 -6.66
N LYS A 179 14.93 -10.16 -5.90
CA LYS A 179 15.01 -10.11 -4.43
C LYS A 179 14.64 -11.44 -3.79
N VAL A 180 13.68 -12.18 -4.34
CA VAL A 180 13.34 -13.54 -3.90
C VAL A 180 14.57 -14.44 -4.04
N ASP A 181 15.23 -14.41 -5.20
CA ASP A 181 16.46 -15.18 -5.43
C ASP A 181 17.58 -14.78 -4.47
N ALA A 182 17.79 -13.47 -4.28
CA ALA A 182 18.82 -12.96 -3.37
C ALA A 182 18.58 -13.32 -1.89
N THR A 183 17.32 -13.54 -1.50
CA THR A 183 16.94 -13.88 -0.12
C THR A 183 16.78 -15.38 0.12
N ALA A 184 16.87 -16.22 -0.93
CA ALA A 184 16.57 -17.65 -0.86
C ALA A 184 17.44 -18.43 0.15
N SER A 185 18.69 -18.02 0.36
CA SER A 185 19.62 -18.62 1.33
C SER A 185 19.77 -17.80 2.62
N GLY A 186 18.99 -16.73 2.79
CA GLY A 186 19.12 -15.76 3.87
C GLY A 186 18.12 -15.97 5.01
N ASP A 187 17.68 -14.86 5.61
CA ASP A 187 16.63 -14.87 6.63
C ASP A 187 15.31 -15.42 6.05
N ARG A 188 14.77 -16.47 6.68
CA ARG A 188 13.54 -17.15 6.24
C ARG A 188 12.34 -16.21 6.27
N ASP A 189 12.28 -15.32 7.26
CA ASP A 189 11.17 -14.38 7.39
C ASP A 189 11.26 -13.31 6.28
N GLN A 190 12.47 -12.87 5.96
CA GLN A 190 12.69 -11.96 4.84
C GLN A 190 12.32 -12.60 3.51
N HIS A 191 12.76 -13.84 3.27
CA HIS A 191 12.42 -14.57 2.05
C HIS A 191 10.91 -14.78 1.90
N ALA A 192 10.23 -15.17 2.98
CA ALA A 192 8.77 -15.30 2.98
C ALA A 192 8.06 -13.99 2.65
N ARG A 193 8.55 -12.84 3.17
CA ARG A 193 8.02 -11.52 2.84
C ARG A 193 8.20 -11.16 1.36
N GLU A 194 9.36 -11.43 0.78
CA GLU A 194 9.62 -11.16 -0.64
C GLU A 194 8.80 -12.07 -1.57
N LEU A 195 8.63 -13.35 -1.22
CA LEU A 195 7.72 -14.25 -1.94
C LEU A 195 6.28 -13.74 -1.90
N GLN A 196 5.81 -13.30 -0.73
CA GLN A 196 4.46 -12.76 -0.59
C GLN A 196 4.28 -11.48 -1.43
N LYS A 197 5.24 -10.56 -1.42
CA LYS A 197 5.18 -9.34 -2.23
C LYS A 197 5.18 -9.63 -3.74
N THR A 198 5.96 -10.61 -4.16
CA THR A 198 5.99 -11.10 -5.55
C THR A 198 4.61 -11.62 -5.95
N TYR A 199 4.02 -12.46 -5.10
CA TYR A 199 2.67 -13.00 -5.31
C TYR A 199 1.60 -11.89 -5.37
N ASP A 200 1.64 -10.92 -4.46
CA ASP A 200 0.74 -9.77 -4.44
C ASP A 200 0.81 -8.97 -5.76
N THR A 201 2.03 -8.72 -6.27
CA THR A 201 2.27 -8.00 -7.53
C THR A 201 1.76 -8.79 -8.74
N GLN A 202 1.93 -10.12 -8.75
CA GLN A 202 1.39 -11.00 -9.80
C GLN A 202 -0.14 -10.95 -9.84
N LEU A 203 -0.79 -10.94 -8.67
CA LEU A 203 -2.24 -10.83 -8.59
C LEU A 203 -2.77 -9.46 -9.04
N GLU A 204 -2.07 -8.37 -8.69
CA GLU A 204 -2.39 -7.03 -9.17
C GLU A 204 -2.23 -6.92 -10.70
N LEU A 205 -1.12 -7.43 -11.25
CA LEU A 205 -0.88 -7.44 -12.70
C LEU A 205 -1.92 -8.26 -13.45
N ARG A 206 -2.31 -9.43 -12.93
CA ARG A 206 -3.38 -10.24 -13.52
C ARG A 206 -4.68 -9.45 -13.60
N GLU A 207 -5.06 -8.77 -12.52
CA GLU A 207 -6.28 -7.95 -12.51
C GLU A 207 -6.19 -6.76 -13.47
N ARG A 208 -5.01 -6.12 -13.56
CA ARG A 208 -4.78 -5.05 -14.53
C ARG A 208 -4.95 -5.54 -15.97
N LEU A 209 -4.32 -6.66 -16.32
CA LEU A 209 -4.41 -7.27 -17.65
C LEU A 209 -5.86 -7.68 -17.98
N ARG A 210 -6.61 -8.19 -16.99
CA ARG A 210 -8.04 -8.49 -17.15
C ARG A 210 -8.86 -7.24 -17.51
N LEU A 211 -8.62 -6.12 -16.81
CA LEU A 211 -9.30 -4.86 -17.08
C LEU A 211 -8.91 -4.30 -18.45
N ASP A 212 -7.62 -4.31 -18.80
CA ASP A 212 -7.15 -3.84 -20.11
C ASP A 212 -7.75 -4.71 -21.24
N ALA A 213 -7.82 -6.04 -21.07
CA ALA A 213 -8.41 -6.94 -22.07
C ALA A 213 -9.93 -6.79 -22.24
N ALA A 214 -10.63 -6.33 -21.20
CA ALA A 214 -12.07 -6.09 -21.22
C ALA A 214 -12.44 -4.70 -21.75
N HIS A 215 -11.45 -3.82 -22.00
CA HIS A 215 -11.71 -2.46 -22.46
C HIS A 215 -12.27 -2.46 -23.89
N PRO A 216 -13.38 -1.74 -24.17
CA PRO A 216 -14.10 -1.83 -25.45
C PRO A 216 -13.27 -1.38 -26.65
N ASP A 217 -12.29 -0.50 -26.44
CA ASP A 217 -11.45 0.06 -27.50
C ASP A 217 -10.21 -0.79 -27.85
N VAL A 218 -10.02 -1.96 -27.22
CA VAL A 218 -8.85 -2.80 -27.47
C VAL A 218 -9.04 -3.69 -28.71
N PRO A 219 -8.17 -3.60 -29.73
CA PRO A 219 -8.26 -4.45 -30.90
C PRO A 219 -8.10 -5.94 -30.57
N LEU A 220 -8.84 -6.83 -31.26
CA LEU A 220 -8.79 -8.28 -31.04
C LEU A 220 -7.36 -8.88 -31.01
N PRO A 221 -6.43 -8.49 -31.89
CA PRO A 221 -5.05 -9.00 -31.81
C PRO A 221 -4.33 -8.60 -30.52
N SER A 222 -4.62 -7.42 -29.99
CA SER A 222 -4.08 -6.93 -28.73
C SER A 222 -4.76 -7.63 -27.55
N GLN A 223 -6.08 -7.85 -27.61
CA GLN A 223 -6.81 -8.61 -26.61
C GLN A 223 -6.27 -10.03 -26.46
N LYS A 224 -5.98 -10.72 -27.56
CA LYS A 224 -5.36 -12.05 -27.53
C LYS A 224 -4.02 -12.06 -26.78
N ARG A 225 -3.14 -11.09 -27.06
CA ARG A 225 -1.85 -10.96 -26.37
C ARG A 225 -2.02 -10.69 -24.88
N LEU A 226 -2.99 -9.86 -24.50
CA LEU A 226 -3.29 -9.57 -23.09
C LEU A 226 -3.78 -10.82 -22.36
N LEU A 227 -4.62 -11.64 -23.00
CA LEU A 227 -5.07 -12.92 -22.43
C LEU A 227 -3.93 -13.93 -22.28
N GLU A 228 -3.02 -14.02 -23.25
CA GLU A 228 -1.82 -14.85 -23.16
C GLU A 228 -0.89 -14.39 -22.02
N ALA A 229 -0.66 -13.09 -21.90
CA ALA A 229 0.12 -12.51 -20.80
C ALA A 229 -0.55 -12.77 -19.45
N MET A 230 -1.88 -12.64 -19.36
CA MET A 230 -2.64 -12.92 -18.14
C MET A 230 -2.52 -14.39 -17.73
N GLN A 231 -2.54 -15.32 -18.69
CA GLN A 231 -2.35 -16.75 -18.42
C GLN A 231 -0.95 -17.05 -17.88
N GLN A 232 0.08 -16.40 -18.43
CA GLN A 232 1.45 -16.53 -17.93
C GLN A 232 1.55 -16.05 -16.47
N VAL A 233 1.05 -14.84 -16.19
CA VAL A 233 1.05 -14.27 -14.83
C VAL A 233 0.27 -15.14 -13.85
N GLU A 234 -0.82 -15.78 -14.30
CA GLU A 234 -1.58 -16.71 -13.47
C GLU A 234 -0.79 -17.98 -13.13
N GLN A 235 -0.02 -18.53 -14.08
CA GLN A 235 0.86 -19.67 -13.80
C GLN A 235 1.97 -19.29 -12.82
N ASP A 236 2.53 -18.09 -12.96
CA ASP A 236 3.56 -17.57 -12.06
C ASP A 236 3.01 -17.36 -10.65
N ALA A 237 1.83 -16.75 -10.54
CA ALA A 237 1.10 -16.61 -9.28
C ALA A 237 0.85 -17.97 -8.62
N ARG A 238 0.43 -19.00 -9.38
CA ARG A 238 0.23 -20.36 -8.83
C ARG A 238 1.53 -20.95 -8.29
N ARG A 239 2.67 -20.75 -8.97
CA ARG A 239 3.98 -21.24 -8.52
C ARG A 239 4.43 -20.54 -7.25
N THR A 240 4.42 -19.20 -7.23
CA THR A 240 4.79 -18.42 -6.04
C THR A 240 3.84 -18.72 -4.88
N GLY A 241 2.55 -18.80 -5.17
CA GLY A 241 1.49 -19.17 -4.23
C GLY A 241 1.81 -20.49 -3.53
N ALA A 242 2.14 -21.55 -4.28
CA ALA A 242 2.50 -22.84 -3.69
C ALA A 242 3.67 -22.74 -2.67
N LEU A 243 4.67 -21.89 -2.93
CA LEU A 243 5.81 -21.67 -2.02
C LEU A 243 5.39 -21.01 -0.69
N ILE A 244 4.42 -20.10 -0.73
CA ILE A 244 3.86 -19.46 0.46
C ILE A 244 2.69 -20.23 1.08
N ARG A 245 2.41 -21.44 0.57
CA ARG A 245 1.27 -22.32 0.96
C ARG A 245 -0.08 -21.71 0.63
N CYS A 246 -0.16 -21.19 -0.58
CA CYS A 246 -1.35 -20.69 -1.19
C CYS A 246 -1.87 -21.57 -2.29
N GLU A 247 -3.01 -22.21 -2.02
CA GLU A 247 -3.76 -22.87 -3.06
C GLU A 247 -4.49 -21.81 -3.90
N PRO A 248 -4.43 -21.89 -5.24
CA PRO A 248 -5.21 -20.98 -6.07
C PRO A 248 -6.69 -21.14 -5.69
N PRO A 249 -7.46 -20.05 -5.59
CA PRO A 249 -8.90 -20.17 -5.41
C PRO A 249 -9.41 -21.03 -6.56
N LEU A 250 -9.90 -22.23 -6.23
CA LEU A 250 -10.55 -23.11 -7.18
C LEU A 250 -11.63 -22.25 -7.85
N SER A 251 -11.48 -22.02 -9.16
CA SER A 251 -12.51 -21.39 -9.96
C SER A 251 -13.81 -22.14 -9.64
N ARG A 252 -14.74 -21.51 -8.91
CA ARG A 252 -16.08 -22.08 -8.74
C ARG A 252 -16.65 -22.14 -10.15
N ARG A 253 -16.71 -23.37 -10.68
CA ARG A 253 -17.40 -23.70 -11.92
C ARG A 253 -18.89 -23.39 -11.78
#